data_AF-A0A661KIT1-F1
#
_entry.id   AF-A0A661KIT1-F1
#
_cell.length_a   1.000
_cell.length_b   1.000
_cell.length_c   1.000
_cell.angle_alpha   90.00
_cell.angle_beta   90.00
_cell.angle_gamma   90.00
#
_symmetry.space_group_name_H-M   'P 1'
#
loop_
_entity.id
_entity.type
_entity.pdbx_description
1 polymer ?
#
loop_
_entity_poly.entity_id
_entity_poly.type
_entity_poly.pdbx_seq_one_letter_code
_entity_poly.pdbx_strand_id
1 'polypeptide(L)'
;MRAVEMGLKYFRSLEKYFYGENSDTLRDLLNRMEKLGFITSTDLWMEMREVRNRIVHDYLPEQIKALYDSIMYEYSKELLNLKDHLKE
;
A
#
# COMPACT_ATOMS: atom_id res chain seq x y z
N MET A 1 -1.85 10.51 2.46
CA MET A 1 -2.55 9.40 3.15
C MET A 1 -1.56 8.61 4.00
N ARG A 2 -1.64 8.70 5.34
CA ARG A 2 -0.65 8.08 6.26
C ARG A 2 -0.73 6.54 6.33
N ALA A 3 -1.89 5.96 6.01
CA ALA A 3 -2.12 4.51 6.07
C ALA A 3 -1.17 3.73 5.13
N VAL A 4 -1.02 4.18 3.88
CA VAL A 4 -0.11 3.58 2.90
C VAL A 4 1.33 3.58 3.42
N GLU A 5 1.81 4.71 3.93
CA GLU A 5 3.16 4.81 4.50
C GLU A 5 3.36 3.88 5.70
N MET A 6 2.35 3.74 6.56
CA MET A 6 2.41 2.84 7.71
C MET A 6 2.44 1.37 7.26
N GLY A 7 1.64 1.01 6.26
CA GLY A 7 1.65 -0.32 5.64
C GLY A 7 3.03 -0.67 5.08
N LEU A 8 3.65 0.23 4.32
CA LEU A 8 5.00 0.01 3.78
C LEU A 8 6.06 -0.18 4.87
N LYS A 9 5.98 0.57 5.97
CA LYS A 9 6.89 0.37 7.12
C LYS A 9 6.66 -0.97 7.80
N TYR A 10 5.40 -1.36 7.95
CA TYR A 10 5.04 -2.66 8.51
C TYR A 10 5.56 -3.81 7.64
N PHE A 11 5.42 -3.71 6.32
CA PHE A 11 5.95 -4.70 5.38
C PHE A 11 7.45 -4.86 5.47
N ARG A 12 8.22 -3.78 5.70
CA ARG A 12 9.66 -3.89 5.96
C ARG A 12 9.96 -4.71 7.22
N SER A 13 9.19 -4.53 8.28
CA SER A 13 9.34 -5.34 9.49
C SER A 13 8.98 -6.81 9.23
N LEU A 14 7.91 -7.08 8.48
CA LEU A 14 7.51 -8.44 8.10
C LEU A 14 8.53 -9.12 7.19
N GLU A 15 9.02 -8.40 6.19
CA GLU A 15 10.02 -8.91 5.25
C GLU A 15 11.27 -9.36 5.99
N LYS A 16 11.77 -8.52 6.91
CA LYS A 16 12.91 -8.87 7.76
C LYS A 16 12.60 -10.07 8.66
N TYR A 17 11.37 -10.20 9.16
CA TYR A 17 10.95 -11.34 9.98
C TYR A 17 10.96 -12.66 9.19
N PHE A 18 10.41 -12.67 7.98
CA PHE A 18 10.30 -13.89 7.17
C PHE A 18 11.57 -14.26 6.39
N TYR A 19 12.30 -13.27 5.87
CA TYR A 19 13.45 -13.47 4.98
C TYR A 19 14.80 -13.16 5.64
N GLY A 20 14.82 -12.55 6.82
CA GLY A 20 16.06 -12.17 7.54
C GLY A 20 16.76 -10.92 6.99
N GLU A 21 16.29 -10.38 5.86
CA GLU A 21 16.84 -9.21 5.18
C GLU A 21 15.71 -8.37 4.56
N ASN A 22 16.03 -7.14 4.16
CA ASN A 22 15.10 -6.28 3.43
C ASN A 22 15.46 -6.26 1.95
N SER A 23 14.46 -6.20 1.06
CA SER A 23 14.68 -5.98 -0.36
C SER A 23 15.20 -4.58 -0.67
N ASP A 24 16.05 -4.45 -1.68
CA ASP A 24 16.59 -3.15 -2.09
C ASP A 24 15.51 -2.23 -2.68
N THR A 25 14.54 -2.79 -3.41
CA THR A 25 13.48 -2.01 -4.05
C THR A 25 12.13 -2.16 -3.34
N LEU A 26 11.28 -1.14 -3.49
CA LEU A 26 9.90 -1.21 -3.01
C LEU A 26 9.09 -2.27 -3.75
N ARG A 27 9.33 -2.45 -5.06
CA ARG A 27 8.60 -3.42 -5.87
C ARG A 27 8.92 -4.85 -5.41
N ASP A 28 10.17 -5.15 -5.08
CA ASP A 28 10.56 -6.46 -4.57
C ASP A 28 9.94 -6.75 -3.20
N LEU A 29 9.91 -5.74 -2.31
CA LEU A 29 9.18 -5.83 -1.04
C LEU A 29 7.71 -6.21 -1.28
N LEU A 30 7.03 -5.47 -2.15
CA LEU A 30 5.61 -5.69 -2.43
C LEU A 30 5.37 -7.05 -3.10
N ASN A 31 6.21 -7.47 -4.04
CA ASN A 31 6.14 -8.80 -4.65
C ASN A 31 6.26 -9.91 -3.58
N ARG A 32 7.13 -9.74 -2.58
CA ARG A 32 7.25 -10.67 -1.45
C ARG A 32 5.99 -10.66 -0.59
N MET A 33 5.41 -9.50 -0.29
CA MET A 33 4.17 -9.40 0.48
C MET A 33 2.98 -10.04 -0.27
N GLU A 34 2.89 -9.85 -1.57
CA GLU A 34 1.87 -10.46 -2.43
C GLU A 34 2.03 -11.99 -2.45
N LYS A 35 3.27 -12.48 -2.59
CA LYS A 35 3.57 -13.91 -2.50
C LYS A 35 3.23 -14.52 -1.15
N LEU A 36 3.41 -13.77 -0.06
CA LEU A 36 3.04 -14.17 1.30
C LEU A 36 1.54 -14.01 1.59
N GLY A 37 0.77 -13.40 0.69
CA GLY A 37 -0.67 -13.17 0.84
C GLY A 37 -1.06 -11.96 1.69
N PHE A 38 -0.10 -11.16 2.18
CA PHE A 38 -0.39 -9.96 2.99
C PHE A 38 -1.05 -8.82 2.20
N ILE A 39 -0.84 -8.80 0.89
CA ILE A 39 -1.46 -7.84 -0.03
C ILE A 39 -2.04 -8.58 -1.23
N THR A 40 -3.04 -7.99 -1.88
CA THR A 40 -3.69 -8.62 -3.04
C THR A 40 -2.98 -8.32 -4.35
N SER A 41 -2.25 -7.20 -4.43
CA SER A 41 -1.58 -6.78 -5.65
C SER A 41 -0.45 -5.79 -5.38
N THR A 42 0.75 -6.09 -5.90
CA THR A 42 1.87 -5.16 -5.90
C THR A 42 1.56 -3.86 -6.65
N ASP A 43 0.90 -3.95 -7.81
CA ASP A 43 0.63 -2.77 -8.64
C ASP A 43 -0.38 -1.83 -7.98
N LEU A 44 -1.37 -2.36 -7.25
CA LEU A 44 -2.30 -1.56 -6.46
C LEU A 44 -1.57 -0.73 -5.40
N TRP A 45 -0.63 -1.34 -4.67
CA TRP A 45 0.17 -0.62 -3.66
C TRP A 45 1.10 0.44 -4.26
N MET A 46 1.65 0.16 -5.46
CA MET A 46 2.42 1.15 -6.21
C MET A 46 1.52 2.34 -6.62
N GLU A 47 0.31 2.08 -7.11
CA GLU A 47 -0.66 3.12 -7.47
C GLU A 47 -1.05 3.97 -6.25
N MET A 48 -1.39 3.33 -5.13
CA MET A 48 -1.72 3.99 -3.86
C MET A 48 -0.60 4.93 -3.39
N ARG A 49 0.67 4.52 -3.55
CA ARG A 49 1.84 5.35 -3.23
C ARG A 49 1.96 6.54 -4.17
N GLU A 50 1.78 6.35 -5.47
CA GLU A 50 1.83 7.44 -6.45
C GLU A 50 0.71 8.45 -6.23
N VAL A 51 -0.49 7.97 -5.92
CA VAL A 51 -1.60 8.81 -5.49
C VAL A 51 -1.25 9.59 -4.21
N ARG A 52 -0.67 8.93 -3.20
CA ARG A 52 -0.22 9.59 -1.97
C ARG A 52 0.74 10.73 -2.26
N ASN A 53 1.73 10.50 -3.14
CA ASN A 53 2.73 11.50 -3.50
C ASN A 53 2.07 12.70 -4.21
N ARG A 54 1.08 12.45 -5.05
CA ARG A 54 0.39 13.48 -5.81
C ARG A 54 -0.63 14.29 -4.99
N ILE A 55 -1.18 13.77 -3.89
CA ILE A 55 -2.06 14.51 -2.92
C ILE A 55 -1.45 15.82 -2.42
N VAL A 56 -0.12 15.94 -2.44
CA VAL A 56 0.59 17.16 -2.01
C VAL A 56 0.64 18.23 -3.10
N HIS A 57 0.32 17.90 -4.35
CA HIS A 57 0.31 18.82 -5.49
C HIS A 57 -1.10 19.39 -5.76
N ASP A 58 -1.16 20.57 -6.38
CA ASP A 58 -2.40 21.29 -6.70
C ASP A 58 -3.25 20.52 -7.73
N TYR A 59 -4.21 19.76 -7.24
CA TYR A 59 -5.17 19.04 -8.07
C TYR A 59 -6.34 19.94 -8.51
N LEU A 60 -6.80 19.76 -9.74
CA LEU A 60 -8.08 20.31 -10.20
C LEU A 60 -9.25 19.59 -9.50
N PRO A 61 -10.39 20.26 -9.23
CA PRO A 61 -11.52 19.69 -8.50
C PRO A 61 -12.04 18.34 -9.04
N GLU A 62 -12.02 18.14 -10.36
CA GLU A 62 -12.47 16.90 -11.01
C GLU A 62 -11.52 15.73 -10.71
N GLN A 63 -10.22 16.02 -10.63
CA GLN A 63 -9.19 15.03 -10.29
C GLN A 63 -9.28 14.63 -8.82
N ILE A 64 -9.68 15.56 -7.95
CA ILE A 64 -9.94 15.29 -6.53
C ILE A 64 -11.10 14.31 -6.37
N LYS A 65 -12.22 14.49 -7.09
CA LYS A 65 -13.36 13.58 -6.96
C LYS A 65 -13.01 12.14 -7.36
N ALA A 66 -12.43 11.96 -8.55
CA ALA A 66 -12.03 10.62 -9.01
C ALA A 66 -11.05 9.95 -8.03
N LEU A 67 -10.13 10.74 -7.48
CA LEU A 67 -9.22 10.29 -6.44
C LEU A 67 -9.95 9.85 -5.16
N TYR A 68 -10.90 10.64 -4.66
CA TYR A 68 -11.70 10.24 -3.50
C TYR A 68 -12.47 8.94 -3.74
N ASP A 69 -13.03 8.77 -4.94
CA ASP A 69 -13.73 7.55 -5.33
C ASP A 69 -12.76 6.35 -5.27
N SER A 70 -11.56 6.42 -5.88
CA SER A 70 -10.54 5.36 -5.80
C SER A 70 -10.13 5.03 -4.36
N ILE A 71 -9.97 6.06 -3.51
CA ILE A 71 -9.60 5.87 -2.10
C ILE A 71 -10.70 5.14 -1.33
N MET A 72 -11.95 5.57 -1.51
CA MET A 72 -13.08 5.08 -0.72
C MET A 72 -13.49 3.66 -1.08
N TYR A 73 -13.26 3.22 -2.32
CA TYR A 73 -13.64 1.88 -2.78
C TYR A 73 -12.47 0.90 -2.76
N GLU A 74 -11.50 1.06 -3.67
CA GLU A 74 -10.46 0.05 -3.89
C GLU A 74 -9.40 0.07 -2.77
N TYR A 75 -8.92 1.27 -2.39
CA TYR A 75 -7.82 1.37 -1.42
C TYR A 75 -8.28 1.04 0.00
N SER A 76 -9.50 1.43 0.36
CA SER A 76 -10.08 1.11 1.67
C SER A 76 -10.25 -0.40 1.84
N LYS A 77 -10.71 -1.10 0.80
CA LYS A 77 -10.88 -2.54 0.80
C LYS A 77 -9.54 -3.27 0.97
N GLU A 78 -8.51 -2.85 0.25
CA GLU A 78 -7.17 -3.41 0.39
C GLU A 78 -6.59 -3.22 1.79
N LEU A 79 -6.73 -2.03 2.36
CA LEU A 79 -6.26 -1.73 3.71
C LEU A 79 -7.04 -2.50 4.80
N LEU A 80 -8.33 -2.77 4.57
CA LEU A 80 -9.14 -3.59 5.47
C LEU A 80 -8.73 -5.06 5.39
N ASN A 81 -8.43 -5.60 4.20
CA ASN A 81 -7.93 -6.96 4.07
C ASN A 81 -6.59 -7.15 4.81
N LEU A 82 -5.72 -6.13 4.79
CA LEU A 82 -4.47 -6.17 5.55
C LEU A 82 -4.72 -6.31 7.06
N LYS A 83 -5.75 -5.66 7.61
CA LYS A 83 -6.08 -5.73 9.05
C LYS A 83 -6.39 -7.15 9.50
N ASP A 84 -6.98 -7.97 8.64
CA ASP A 84 -7.33 -9.35 9.02
C ASP A 84 -6.08 -10.22 9.21
N HIS A 85 -4.95 -9.84 8.60
CA HIS A 85 -3.64 -10.46 8.83
C HIS A 85 -2.92 -9.97 10.09
N LEU A 86 -3.46 -8.94 10.78
CA LEU A 86 -2.86 -8.36 12.00
C LEU A 86 -3.43 -8.94 13.30
N LYS A 87 -4.43 -9.82 13.23
CA LYS A 87 -5.20 -10.31 14.40
C LYS A 87 -4.72 -11.65 14.98
N GLU A 88 -3.61 -12.18 14.50
CA GLU A 88 -2.92 -13.34 15.09
C GLU A 88 -1.70 -12.88 15.90
#